data_AF-A0A7W1K629-F1
#
_entry.id   AF-A0A7W1K629-F1
#
_cell.length_a   1.000
_cell.length_b   1.000
_cell.length_c   1.000
_cell.angle_alpha   90.00
_cell.angle_beta   90.00
_cell.angle_gamma   90.00
#
_symmetry.space_group_name_H-M   'P 1'
#
loop_
_entity.id
_entity.type
_entity.pdbx_description
1 polymer ?
#
loop_
_entity_poly.entity_id
_entity_poly.type
_entity_poly.pdbx_seq_one_letter_code
_entity_poly.pdbx_strand_id
1 'polypeptide(L)'
;MTRSDTAASDGRCPICGKGTLADIDFDGDDRFQDPESRQVDTYTCGHQVPRAPLEVADADRLDVEQRTSEEVSSPSPEEEAAYEATQEETAEE
;
A
#
# COMPACT_ATOMS: atom_id res chain seq x y z
N MET A 1 3.87 22.25 -23.02
CA MET A 1 2.80 21.45 -23.65
C MET A 1 3.16 19.98 -23.50
N THR A 2 2.77 19.35 -22.40
CA THR A 2 2.74 17.89 -22.26
C THR A 2 1.43 17.56 -21.56
N ARG A 3 0.49 17.06 -22.35
CA ARG A 3 -0.85 16.67 -21.94
C ARG A 3 -0.82 15.20 -21.53
N SER A 4 -1.56 14.92 -20.46
CA SER A 4 -2.39 13.72 -20.28
C SER A 4 -1.70 12.36 -20.18
N ASP A 5 -1.47 11.90 -18.95
CA ASP A 5 -1.63 10.48 -18.62
C ASP A 5 -2.35 10.31 -17.27
N THR A 6 -3.41 11.09 -17.07
CA THR A 6 -4.55 10.61 -16.29
C THR A 6 -5.66 10.36 -17.28
N ALA A 7 -5.49 9.35 -18.12
CA ALA A 7 -6.65 8.68 -18.69
C ALA A 7 -7.35 7.97 -17.52
N ALA A 8 -8.12 8.75 -16.76
CA ALA A 8 -9.30 8.25 -16.11
C ALA A 8 -10.18 7.70 -17.25
N SER A 9 -9.94 6.45 -17.64
CA SER A 9 -10.97 5.68 -18.34
C SER A 9 -12.21 5.85 -17.48
N ASP A 10 -13.29 6.37 -18.07
CA ASP A 10 -14.54 6.92 -17.51
C ASP A 10 -15.29 5.98 -16.52
N GLY A 11 -14.57 5.42 -15.55
CA GLY A 11 -14.85 4.17 -14.87
C GLY A 11 -14.97 2.95 -15.78
N ARG A 12 -14.88 3.05 -17.12
CA ARG A 12 -15.22 1.93 -18.02
C ARG A 12 -14.05 0.99 -18.29
N CYS A 13 -14.37 -0.28 -18.51
CA CYS A 13 -13.38 -1.28 -18.88
C CYS A 13 -12.65 -0.91 -20.18
N PRO A 14 -11.32 -0.77 -20.17
CA PRO A 14 -10.55 -0.39 -21.36
C PRO A 14 -10.43 -1.53 -22.39
N ILE A 15 -10.69 -2.79 -21.99
CA ILE A 15 -10.55 -3.96 -22.86
C ILE A 15 -11.78 -4.11 -23.78
N CYS A 16 -12.99 -4.05 -23.23
CA CYS A 16 -14.22 -4.31 -24.00
C CYS A 16 -15.16 -3.10 -24.08
N GLY A 17 -14.87 -2.00 -23.38
CA GLY A 17 -15.71 -0.80 -23.32
C GLY A 17 -17.03 -0.99 -22.57
N LYS A 18 -17.29 -2.19 -22.03
CA LYS A 18 -18.50 -2.57 -21.29
C LYS A 18 -18.15 -2.85 -19.85
N GLY A 19 -19.06 -2.52 -18.94
CA GLY A 19 -18.81 -2.64 -17.51
C GLY A 19 -18.00 -1.47 -16.96
N THR A 20 -18.11 -1.30 -15.66
CA THR A 20 -17.50 -0.23 -14.87
C THR A 20 -16.51 -0.84 -13.89
N LEU A 21 -15.62 -0.02 -13.36
CA LEU A 21 -14.71 -0.40 -12.29
C LEU A 21 -15.53 -0.93 -11.12
N ALA A 22 -15.18 -2.13 -10.68
CA ALA A 22 -15.83 -2.84 -9.59
C ALA A 22 -14.94 -2.83 -8.34
N ASP A 23 -13.65 -3.08 -8.51
CA ASP A 23 -12.68 -3.21 -7.42
C ASP A 23 -11.28 -2.75 -7.86
N ILE A 24 -10.44 -2.41 -6.88
CA ILE A 24 -9.02 -2.10 -7.02
C ILE A 24 -8.26 -2.91 -5.97
N ASP A 25 -7.40 -3.79 -6.43
CA ASP A 25 -6.52 -4.61 -5.59
C ASP A 25 -5.04 -4.34 -5.89
N PHE A 26 -4.11 -4.93 -5.16
CA PHE A 26 -2.68 -4.88 -5.41
C PHE A 26 -2.12 -6.29 -5.56
N ASP A 27 -1.32 -6.54 -6.61
CA ASP A 27 -0.67 -7.83 -6.75
C ASP A 27 0.43 -8.00 -5.68
N GLY A 28 0.33 -9.07 -4.88
CA GLY A 28 1.22 -9.29 -3.73
C GLY A 28 0.63 -10.29 -2.74
N ASP A 29 1.38 -10.62 -1.69
CA ASP A 29 0.81 -11.32 -0.52
C ASP A 29 0.13 -10.25 0.34
N ASP A 30 -1.18 -10.39 0.58
CA ASP A 30 -2.00 -9.42 1.34
C ASP A 30 -1.44 -9.09 2.75
N ARG A 31 -0.54 -9.93 3.27
CA ARG A 31 0.08 -9.77 4.58
C ARG A 31 1.35 -8.90 4.53
N PHE A 32 1.87 -8.59 3.35
CA PHE A 32 3.10 -7.85 3.17
C PHE A 32 2.90 -6.65 2.25
N GLN A 33 3.30 -5.47 2.73
CA GLN A 33 3.35 -4.27 1.91
C GLN A 33 4.59 -4.34 1.03
N ASP A 34 4.44 -4.90 -0.17
CA ASP A 34 5.53 -5.05 -1.13
C ASP A 34 5.68 -3.76 -1.98
N PRO A 35 6.86 -3.12 -2.01
CA PRO A 35 7.07 -1.90 -2.79
C PRO A 35 7.03 -2.11 -4.31
N GLU A 36 7.17 -3.36 -4.78
CA GLU A 36 7.06 -3.73 -6.19
C GLU A 36 5.63 -4.09 -6.62
N SER A 37 4.68 -4.10 -5.66
CA SER A 37 3.26 -4.35 -5.94
C SER A 37 2.67 -3.35 -6.94
N ARG A 38 1.72 -3.85 -7.73
CA ARG A 38 1.05 -3.17 -8.81
C ARG A 38 -0.44 -3.21 -8.57
N GLN A 39 -1.06 -2.07 -8.82
CA GLN A 39 -2.51 -1.97 -8.77
C GLN A 39 -3.16 -2.82 -9.88
N VAL A 40 -4.20 -3.56 -9.53
CA VAL A 40 -5.02 -4.37 -10.43
C VAL A 40 -6.47 -3.88 -10.36
N ASP A 41 -6.95 -3.33 -11.47
CA ASP A 41 -8.33 -2.85 -11.59
C ASP A 41 -9.24 -4.00 -12.05
N THR A 42 -10.24 -4.35 -11.25
CA THR A 42 -11.27 -5.34 -11.61
C THR A 42 -12.53 -4.63 -12.10
N TYR A 43 -13.06 -5.04 -13.25
CA TYR A 43 -14.27 -4.47 -13.85
C TYR A 43 -15.45 -5.43 -13.75
N THR A 44 -16.68 -4.89 -13.70
CA THR A 44 -17.93 -5.69 -13.62
C THR A 44 -18.16 -6.63 -14.80
N CYS A 45 -17.46 -6.43 -15.91
CA CYS A 45 -17.46 -7.34 -17.06
C CYS A 45 -16.52 -8.55 -16.90
N GLY A 46 -15.79 -8.65 -15.77
CA GLY A 46 -14.86 -9.74 -15.45
C GLY A 46 -13.41 -9.50 -15.90
N HIS A 47 -13.11 -8.37 -16.54
CA HIS A 47 -11.74 -8.04 -16.92
C HIS A 47 -10.95 -7.51 -15.72
N GLN A 48 -9.70 -7.96 -15.62
CA GLN A 48 -8.70 -7.44 -14.71
C GLN A 48 -7.61 -6.74 -15.52
N VAL A 49 -7.25 -5.52 -15.12
CA VAL A 49 -6.28 -4.70 -15.83
C VAL A 49 -5.18 -4.29 -14.86
N PRO A 50 -3.96 -4.83 -15.01
CA PRO A 50 -2.83 -4.35 -14.24
C PRO A 50 -2.50 -2.92 -14.69
N ARG A 51 -2.34 -2.02 -13.72
CA ARG A 51 -1.91 -0.64 -13.93
C ARG A 51 -0.40 -0.53 -13.77
N ALA A 52 0.12 0.67 -13.95
CA ALA A 52 1.51 0.96 -13.65
C ALA A 52 1.80 0.63 -12.16
N PRO A 53 3.04 0.22 -11.84
CA PRO A 53 3.46 0.07 -10.44
C PRO A 53 3.22 1.36 -9.66
N LEU A 54 3.03 1.23 -8.35
CA LEU A 54 2.94 2.39 -7.46
C LEU A 54 4.20 3.26 -7.62
N GLU A 55 4.03 4.58 -7.58
CA GLU A 55 5.18 5.47 -7.55
C GLU A 55 5.98 5.18 -6.27
N VAL A 56 7.26 4.83 -6.44
CA VAL A 56 8.16 4.62 -5.31
C VAL A 56 8.31 5.96 -4.61
N ALA A 57 7.99 6.01 -3.32
CA ALA A 57 8.24 7.18 -2.50
C ALA A 57 9.75 7.46 -2.51
N ASP A 58 10.14 8.57 -3.13
CA ASP A 58 11.53 9.00 -3.18
C ASP A 58 11.93 9.42 -1.76
N ALA A 59 12.59 8.52 -1.04
CA ALA A 59 12.96 8.70 0.36
C ALA A 59 13.80 9.97 0.58
N ASP A 60 14.57 10.38 -0.41
CA ASP A 60 15.38 11.61 -0.36
C ASP A 60 14.54 12.88 -0.51
N ARG A 61 13.28 12.76 -0.93
CA ARG A 61 12.31 13.85 -1.08
C ARG A 61 11.21 13.85 -0.03
N LEU A 62 11.15 12.82 0.81
CA LEU A 62 10.21 12.77 1.93
C LEU A 62 10.67 13.74 3.01
N ASP A 63 9.94 14.84 3.15
CA ASP A 63 10.08 15.75 4.28
C ASP A 63 9.29 15.18 5.46
N VAL A 64 9.99 14.47 6.35
CA VAL A 64 9.43 13.89 7.57
C VAL A 64 9.87 14.70 8.79
N GLU A 65 8.93 15.01 9.67
CA GLU A 65 9.21 15.66 10.94
C GLU A 65 10.06 14.71 11.82
N GLN A 66 11.28 15.13 12.13
CA GLN A 66 12.20 14.36 12.97
C GLN A 66 11.90 14.66 14.44
N ARG A 67 11.56 13.64 15.22
CA ARG A 67 11.41 13.75 16.68
C ARG A 67 12.64 13.18 17.39
N THR A 68 13.07 13.87 18.44
CA THR A 68 14.14 13.39 19.33
C THR A 68 13.59 12.39 20.34
N SER A 69 14.42 11.49 20.85
CA SER A 69 14.01 10.47 21.83
C SER A 69 13.40 11.06 23.11
N GLU A 70 13.78 12.30 23.47
CA GLU A 70 13.22 13.04 24.61
C GLU A 70 11.80 13.55 24.37
N GLU A 71 11.40 13.72 23.10
CA GLU A 71 10.04 14.10 22.71
C GLU A 71 9.12 12.88 22.56
N VAL A 72 9.67 11.67 22.47
CA VAL A 72 8.91 10.43 22.40
C VAL A 72 8.64 9.94 23.82
N SER A 73 7.36 9.76 24.16
CA SER A 73 7.01 9.19 25.45
C SER A 73 7.49 7.74 25.52
N SER A 74 8.20 7.38 26.60
CA SER A 74 8.55 5.99 26.87
C SER A 74 7.27 5.16 27.01
N PRO A 75 7.25 3.92 26.48
CA PRO A 75 6.15 3.00 26.73
C PRO A 75 5.96 2.80 28.23
N SER A 76 4.72 2.58 28.66
CA SER A 76 4.45 2.22 30.06
C SER A 76 5.04 0.85 30.38
N PRO A 77 5.35 0.54 31.65
CA PRO A 77 5.85 -0.78 32.05
C PRO A 77 4.87 -1.92 31.73
N GLU A 78 3.56 -1.62 31.63
CA GLU A 78 2.55 -2.59 31.18
C GLU A 78 2.65 -2.85 29.66
N GLU A 79 2.95 -1.81 28.87
CA GLU A 79 3.25 -1.95 27.44
C GLU A 79 4.58 -2.68 27.23
N GLU A 80 5.64 -2.33 27.95
CA GLU A 80 6.94 -3.00 27.86
C GLU A 80 6.83 -4.50 28.17
N ALA A 81 6.13 -4.88 29.25
CA ALA A 81 5.91 -6.28 29.61
C ALA A 81 5.08 -7.04 28.54
N ALA A 82 4.13 -6.37 27.87
CA ALA A 82 3.36 -6.96 26.77
C ALA A 82 4.21 -7.17 25.50
N TYR A 83 5.15 -6.28 25.21
CA TYR A 83 6.12 -6.43 24.12
C TYR A 83 7.17 -7.52 24.41
N GLU A 84 7.56 -7.71 25.67
CA GLU A 84 8.49 -8.80 26.05
C GLU A 84 7.81 -10.17 26.00
N ALA A 85 6.59 -10.28 26.54
CA ALA A 85 5.83 -11.53 26.52
C ALA A 85 5.50 -12.02 25.10
N THR A 86 5.29 -11.10 24.15
CA THR A 86 5.07 -11.44 22.74
C THR A 86 6.35 -11.82 22.00
N GLN A 87 7.51 -11.29 22.39
CA GLN A 87 8.80 -11.67 21.80
C GLN A 87 9.28 -13.05 22.25
N GLU A 88 9.06 -13.44 23.52
CA GLU A 88 9.41 -14.77 24.02
C GLU A 88 8.56 -15.88 23.38
N GLU A 89 7.28 -15.63 23.05
CA GLU A 89 6.41 -16.60 22.35
C GLU A 89 6.85 -16.86 20.90
N THR A 90 7.57 -15.92 20.25
CA THR A 90 8.06 -16.06 18.86
C THR A 90 9.50 -16.60 18.75
N ALA A 91 10.20 -16.79 19.86
CA ALA A 91 11.60 -17.25 19.90
C ALA A 91 11.75 -18.79 19.97
N GLU A 92 10.65 -19.53 20.08
CA GLU A 92 10.60 -20.99 20.06
C GLU A 92 9.93 -21.52 18.76
N GLU A 93 10.53 -21.27 17.59
CA GLU A 93 10.35 -22.11 16.38
C GLU A 93 11.70 -22.37 15.66
#